data_AF-A0A3E4LYS4-F1
#
_entry.id   AF-A0A3E4LYS4-F1
#
_cell.length_a   1.000
_cell.length_b   1.000
_cell.length_c   1.000
_cell.angle_alpha   90.00
_cell.angle_beta   90.00
_cell.angle_gamma   90.00
#
_symmetry.space_group_name_H-M   'P 1'
#
loop_
_entity.id
_entity.type
_entity.pdbx_description
1 polymer ?
#
loop_
_entity_poly.entity_id
_entity_poly.type
_entity_poly.pdbx_seq_one_letter_code
_entity_poly.pdbx_strand_id
1 'polypeptide(L)'
;MNIAINNDPDVEYKNEVILGYTLKEAVCIVAAIAIVVSVTVGAYVLKGIDPDKGCYIGIPFAFPIIFFGFRKFDGLTLFQLIREMKYERKTKCLTYDADEVEEYTTPVTLVKSEMRKKK
;
A
#
# COMPACT_ATOMS: atom_id res chain seq x y z
N MET A 1 -16.46 16.83 28.55
CA MET A 1 -16.31 16.71 27.08
C MET A 1 -14.82 16.60 26.79
N ASN A 2 -14.34 15.39 26.46
CA ASN A 2 -12.93 15.13 26.20
C ASN A 2 -12.73 15.15 24.68
N ILE A 3 -12.26 16.27 24.15
CA ILE A 3 -11.96 16.41 22.72
C ILE A 3 -10.54 15.88 22.54
N ALA A 4 -10.40 14.67 21.97
CA ALA A 4 -9.09 14.12 21.63
C ALA A 4 -8.47 14.96 20.49
N ILE A 5 -7.67 15.95 20.84
CA ILE A 5 -7.11 16.98 19.94
C ILE A 5 -5.96 16.46 19.04
N ASN A 6 -5.71 15.15 18.97
CA ASN A 6 -4.58 14.62 18.20
C ASN A 6 -4.78 13.22 17.59
N ASN A 7 -5.98 12.91 17.11
CA ASN A 7 -6.12 11.79 16.19
C ASN A 7 -6.04 12.33 14.76
N ASP A 8 -5.06 11.83 13.99
CA ASP A 8 -4.91 12.21 12.59
C ASP A 8 -6.22 11.89 11.84
N PRO A 9 -6.87 12.90 11.22
CA PRO A 9 -8.16 12.70 10.55
C PRO A 9 -8.04 11.71 9.38
N ASP A 10 -6.86 11.52 8.80
CA ASP A 10 -6.60 10.55 7.74
C ASP A 10 -6.63 9.08 8.22
N VAL A 11 -6.46 8.86 9.53
CA VAL A 11 -6.57 7.54 10.17
C VAL A 11 -8.03 7.27 10.57
N GLU A 12 -8.71 8.30 11.08
CA GLU A 12 -10.07 8.20 11.61
C GLU A 12 -11.15 8.24 10.51
N TYR A 13 -10.89 8.95 9.40
CA TYR A 13 -11.78 9.03 8.24
C TYR A 13 -11.12 8.37 7.02
N LYS A 14 -11.33 7.05 6.88
CA LYS A 14 -10.98 6.35 5.64
C LYS A 14 -11.67 7.05 4.46
N ASN A 15 -10.93 7.29 3.38
CA ASN A 15 -11.54 7.63 2.09
C ASN A 15 -12.28 6.40 1.55
N GLU A 16 -13.52 6.25 1.97
CA GLU A 16 -14.45 5.22 1.55
C GLU A 16 -15.01 5.58 0.18
N VAL A 17 -14.81 4.69 -0.80
CA VAL A 17 -15.26 4.95 -2.18
C VAL A 17 -16.44 4.04 -2.53
N ILE A 18 -16.39 2.78 -2.08
CA ILE A 18 -17.43 1.79 -2.35
C ILE A 18 -17.64 0.95 -1.10
N LEU A 19 -18.85 0.93 -0.55
CA LEU A 19 -19.30 -0.03 0.46
C LEU A 19 -18.37 -0.14 1.70
N GLY A 20 -17.79 0.99 2.14
CA GLY A 20 -16.85 1.05 3.27
C GLY A 20 -15.42 0.63 2.93
N TYR A 21 -15.13 0.26 1.68
CA TYR A 21 -13.79 -0.06 1.20
C TYR A 21 -13.09 1.18 0.63
N THR A 22 -11.79 1.26 0.89
CA THR A 22 -10.91 2.19 0.19
C THR A 22 -10.72 1.75 -1.26
N LEU A 23 -10.45 2.68 -2.17
CA LEU A 23 -10.27 2.38 -3.61
C LEU A 23 -9.20 1.30 -3.86
N LYS A 24 -8.15 1.27 -3.03
CA LYS A 24 -7.08 0.26 -3.09
C LYS A 24 -7.57 -1.13 -2.70
N GLU A 25 -8.37 -1.21 -1.62
CA GLU A 25 -8.98 -2.47 -1.18
C GLU A 25 -9.97 -2.97 -2.25
N ALA A 26 -10.76 -2.08 -2.86
CA ALA A 26 -11.67 -2.44 -3.95
C ALA A 26 -10.96 -3.04 -5.16
N VAL A 27 -9.88 -2.39 -5.65
CA VAL A 27 -9.06 -2.93 -6.76
C VAL A 27 -8.44 -4.27 -6.38
N CYS A 28 -8.01 -4.42 -5.13
CA CYS A 28 -7.44 -5.68 -4.64
C CYS A 28 -8.47 -6.82 -4.64
N ILE A 29 -9.71 -6.57 -4.21
CA ILE A 29 -10.80 -7.55 -4.29
C ILE A 29 -11.03 -7.98 -5.74
N VAL A 30 -11.13 -7.02 -6.67
CA VAL A 30 -11.33 -7.32 -8.09
C VAL A 30 -10.19 -8.17 -8.66
N ALA A 31 -8.94 -7.83 -8.33
CA ALA A 31 -7.78 -8.61 -8.74
C ALA A 31 -7.78 -10.04 -8.14
N ALA A 32 -8.16 -10.19 -6.87
CA ALA A 32 -8.26 -11.48 -6.21
C ALA A 32 -9.31 -12.37 -6.88
N ILE A 33 -10.49 -11.83 -7.20
CA ILE A 33 -11.54 -12.55 -7.92
C ILE A 33 -11.05 -12.97 -9.31
N ALA A 34 -10.38 -12.07 -10.04
CA ALA A 34 -9.85 -12.37 -11.37
C ALA A 34 -8.86 -13.56 -11.36
N ILE A 35 -8.09 -13.72 -10.29
CA ILE A 35 -7.15 -14.83 -10.13
C ILE A 35 -7.84 -16.13 -9.79
N VAL A 36 -8.84 -16.11 -8.91
CA VAL A 36 -9.63 -17.31 -8.65
C VAL A 36 -10.28 -17.80 -9.94
N VAL A 37 -10.87 -16.89 -10.72
CA VAL A 37 -11.51 -17.22 -12.01
C VAL A 37 -10.50 -17.72 -13.05
N SER A 38 -9.32 -17.11 -13.16
CA SER A 38 -8.32 -17.57 -14.13
C SER A 38 -7.79 -18.97 -13.78
N VAL A 39 -7.59 -19.25 -12.50
CA VAL A 39 -7.15 -20.57 -12.01
C VAL A 39 -8.25 -21.61 -12.18
N THR A 40 -9.52 -21.29 -11.90
CA THR A 40 -10.63 -22.23 -12.10
C THR A 40 -10.82 -22.58 -13.57
N VAL A 41 -10.81 -21.58 -14.45
CA VAL A 41 -10.94 -21.79 -15.91
C VAL A 41 -9.74 -22.59 -16.44
N GLY A 42 -8.52 -22.27 -15.99
CA GLY A 42 -7.33 -23.05 -16.35
C GLY A 42 -7.41 -24.50 -15.89
N ALA A 43 -7.89 -24.76 -14.68
CA ALA A 43 -8.07 -26.12 -14.15
C ALA A 43 -9.16 -26.91 -14.91
N TYR A 44 -10.24 -26.24 -15.31
CA TYR A 44 -11.30 -26.84 -16.11
C TYR A 44 -10.81 -27.21 -17.52
N VAL A 45 -10.17 -26.28 -18.23
CA VAL A 45 -9.73 -26.49 -19.61
C VAL A 45 -8.57 -27.50 -19.71
N LEU A 46 -7.61 -27.46 -18.78
CA LEU A 46 -6.41 -28.30 -18.87
C LEU A 46 -6.59 -29.70 -18.26
N LYS A 47 -7.39 -29.81 -17.19
CA LYS A 47 -7.49 -31.05 -16.41
C LYS A 47 -8.92 -31.60 -16.30
N GLY A 48 -9.92 -30.93 -16.88
CA GLY A 48 -11.31 -31.33 -16.78
C GLY A 48 -11.85 -31.31 -15.35
N ILE A 49 -11.25 -30.51 -14.47
CA ILE A 49 -11.65 -30.44 -13.06
C ILE A 49 -12.94 -29.62 -12.96
N ASP A 50 -13.92 -30.12 -12.21
CA ASP A 50 -15.17 -29.41 -11.92
C ASP A 50 -14.89 -27.99 -11.41
N PRO A 51 -15.65 -26.97 -11.87
CA PRO A 51 -15.46 -25.57 -11.45
C PRO A 51 -15.50 -25.38 -9.93
N ASP A 52 -16.35 -26.15 -9.24
CA ASP A 52 -16.46 -26.14 -7.78
C ASP A 52 -15.12 -26.48 -7.10
N LYS A 53 -14.45 -27.54 -7.57
CA LYS A 53 -13.13 -27.96 -7.08
C LYS A 53 -12.04 -26.98 -7.52
N GLY A 54 -12.16 -26.42 -8.73
CA GLY A 54 -11.28 -25.38 -9.25
C GLY A 54 -11.23 -24.14 -8.34
N CYS A 55 -12.37 -23.75 -7.76
CA CYS A 55 -12.46 -22.56 -6.90
C CYS A 55 -11.61 -22.72 -5.64
N TYR A 56 -11.66 -23.89 -5.00
CA TYR A 56 -10.83 -24.19 -3.83
C TYR A 56 -9.32 -24.17 -4.15
N ILE A 57 -8.94 -24.53 -5.38
CA ILE A 57 -7.55 -24.45 -5.84
C ILE A 57 -7.12 -22.99 -6.05
N GLY A 58 -8.02 -22.11 -6.47
CA GLY A 58 -7.75 -20.68 -6.71
C GLY A 58 -7.57 -19.85 -5.44
N ILE A 59 -8.26 -20.20 -4.34
CA ILE A 59 -8.25 -19.43 -3.08
C ILE A 59 -6.83 -19.22 -2.51
N PRO A 60 -5.94 -20.24 -2.42
CA PRO A 60 -4.56 -20.06 -1.97
C PRO A 60 -3.76 -19.05 -2.80
N PHE A 61 -4.03 -18.91 -4.09
CA PHE A 61 -3.36 -17.95 -4.97
C PHE A 61 -3.87 -16.52 -4.79
N ALA A 62 -5.16 -16.37 -4.45
CA ALA A 62 -5.75 -15.07 -4.14
C ALA A 62 -5.35 -14.54 -2.76
N PHE A 63 -5.09 -15.43 -1.80
CA PHE A 63 -4.72 -15.08 -0.43
C PHE A 63 -3.57 -14.07 -0.30
N PRO A 64 -2.39 -14.24 -0.94
CA PRO A 64 -1.30 -13.27 -0.83
C PRO A 64 -1.70 -11.87 -1.31
N ILE A 65 -2.52 -11.78 -2.35
CA ILE A 65 -2.94 -10.49 -2.92
C ILE A 65 -3.85 -9.75 -1.96
N ILE A 66 -4.84 -10.45 -1.40
CA ILE A 66 -5.72 -9.89 -0.37
C ILE A 66 -4.89 -9.47 0.85
N PHE A 67 -3.96 -10.32 1.30
CA PHE A 67 -3.10 -10.00 2.43
C PHE A 67 -2.27 -8.72 2.21
N PHE A 68 -1.66 -8.55 1.03
CA PHE A 68 -0.90 -7.34 0.70
C PHE A 68 -1.79 -6.11 0.44
N GLY A 69 -3.01 -6.28 -0.06
CA GLY A 69 -3.90 -5.16 -0.35
C GLY A 69 -4.61 -4.60 0.89
N PHE A 70 -4.91 -5.44 1.87
CA PHE A 70 -5.65 -5.05 3.08
C PHE A 70 -4.76 -4.73 4.28
N ARG A 71 -3.53 -5.27 4.33
CA ARG A 71 -2.64 -5.02 5.46
C ARG A 71 -2.08 -3.60 5.39
N LYS A 72 -2.51 -2.77 6.34
CA LYS A 72 -1.90 -1.47 6.64
C LYS A 72 -0.89 -1.67 7.77
N PHE A 73 0.35 -1.27 7.55
CA PHE A 73 1.37 -1.22 8.61
C PHE A 73 1.41 0.23 9.10
N ASP A 74 1.06 0.47 10.37
CA ASP A 74 1.03 1.80 11.00
C ASP A 74 0.30 2.88 10.17
N GLY A 75 -0.86 2.52 9.59
CA GLY A 75 -1.64 3.41 8.73
C GLY A 75 -1.08 3.63 7.31
N LEU A 76 0.15 3.18 7.04
CA LEU A 76 0.81 3.27 5.74
C LEU A 76 0.48 2.06 4.88
N THR A 77 0.27 2.31 3.59
CA THR A 77 0.22 1.23 2.58
C THR A 77 1.62 0.67 2.35
N LEU A 78 1.76 -0.62 1.98
CA LEU A 78 3.07 -1.23 1.72
C LEU A 78 3.97 -0.43 0.79
N PHE A 79 3.42 0.20 -0.24
CA PHE A 79 4.19 1.05 -1.15
C PHE A 79 4.69 2.34 -0.48
N GLN A 80 3.87 2.94 0.40
CA GLN A 80 4.30 4.07 1.23
C GLN A 80 5.38 3.63 2.21
N LEU A 81 5.21 2.49 2.88
CA LEU A 81 6.23 1.92 3.77
C LEU A 81 7.57 1.71 3.04
N ILE A 82 7.56 1.12 1.85
CA ILE A 82 8.77 0.93 1.03
C ILE A 82 9.39 2.27 0.65
N ARG A 83 8.58 3.26 0.32
CA ARG A 83 9.04 4.62 0.00
C ARG A 83 9.69 5.29 1.22
N GLU A 84 9.07 5.16 2.40
CA GLU A 84 9.59 5.64 3.68
C GLU A 84 10.94 5.00 4.00
N MET A 85 11.01 3.67 3.95
CA MET A 85 12.25 2.91 4.20
C MET A 85 13.35 3.30 3.20
N LYS A 86 13.00 3.57 1.94
CA LYS A 86 13.96 4.03 0.93
C LYS A 86 14.43 5.45 1.20
N TYR A 87 13.54 6.32 1.71
CA TYR A 87 13.88 7.68 2.09
C TYR A 87 14.80 7.69 3.30
N GLU A 88 14.44 6.98 4.38
CA GLU A 88 15.26 6.83 5.59
C GLU A 88 16.67 6.32 5.27
N ARG A 89 16.78 5.31 4.39
CA ARG A 89 18.09 4.80 3.93
C ARG A 89 18.92 5.85 3.19
N LYS A 90 18.29 6.75 2.44
CA LYS A 90 18.97 7.85 1.73
C LYS A 90 19.35 8.99 2.64
N THR A 91 18.60 9.23 3.71
CA THR A 91 18.82 10.32 4.68
C THR A 91 19.50 9.84 5.95
N LYS A 92 20.25 8.73 5.92
CA LYS A 92 20.97 8.24 7.11
C LYS A 92 21.96 9.26 7.68
N CYS A 93 22.49 10.13 6.83
CA CYS A 93 23.30 11.27 7.24
C CYS A 93 22.49 12.54 6.93
N LEU A 94 21.87 13.13 7.96
CA LEU A 94 21.39 14.51 7.87
C LEU A 94 22.61 15.41 8.03
N THR A 95 23.17 15.89 6.92
CA THR A 95 24.09 17.01 6.98
C THR A 95 23.27 18.27 7.32
N TYR A 96 23.59 18.86 8.47
CA TYR A 96 23.04 20.14 8.88
C TYR A 96 23.65 21.21 7.98
N ASP A 97 22.82 22.09 7.42
CA ASP A 97 23.24 23.23 6.60
C ASP A 97 23.81 24.33 7.51
N ALA A 98 24.91 24.01 8.19
CA ALA A 98 25.87 25.00 8.64
C ALA A 98 26.83 25.22 7.47
N ASP A 99 27.32 26.45 7.25
CA ASP A 99 28.20 26.91 6.15
C ASP A 99 29.50 26.09 5.91
N GLU A 100 29.66 24.93 6.54
CA GLU A 100 30.78 23.99 6.44
C GLU A 100 30.44 22.71 5.64
N VAL A 101 29.51 22.77 4.68
CA VAL A 101 29.13 21.59 3.89
C VAL A 101 30.22 21.23 2.88
N GLU A 102 30.90 20.10 3.07
CA GLU A 102 31.78 19.52 2.05
C GLU A 102 31.00 19.25 0.75
N GLU A 103 31.59 19.62 -0.39
CA GLU A 103 31.02 19.73 -1.75
C GLU A 103 30.32 18.45 -2.30
N TYR A 104 30.39 17.34 -1.57
CA TYR A 104 29.90 16.02 -1.98
C TYR A 104 28.55 15.62 -1.39
N THR A 105 27.92 16.44 -0.54
CA THR A 105 26.64 16.07 0.09
C THR A 105 25.50 17.03 -0.26
N THR A 106 24.38 16.47 -0.73
CA THR A 106 23.16 17.27 -0.99
C THR A 106 22.38 17.45 0.31
N PRO A 107 22.15 18.70 0.78
CA PRO A 107 21.36 18.91 1.98
C PRO A 107 19.90 18.52 1.71
N VAL A 108 19.34 17.69 2.58
CA VAL A 108 17.94 17.27 2.50
C VAL A 108 17.13 18.11 3.47
N THR A 109 16.54 19.20 2.97
CA THR A 109 15.66 20.06 3.78
C THR A 109 14.25 19.45 3.87
N LEU A 110 13.68 19.50 5.09
CA LEU A 110 12.30 19.04 5.38
C LEU A 110 11.23 19.82 4.59
N VAL A 111 11.58 20.97 4.02
CA VAL A 111 10.69 21.89 3.27
C VAL A 111 10.19 21.28 1.94
N LYS A 112 10.84 20.24 1.42
CA LYS A 112 10.47 19.67 0.10
C LYS A 112 9.10 18.97 0.09
N SER A 113 8.51 18.69 1.26
CA SER A 113 7.18 18.06 1.37
C SER A 113 6.02 19.05 1.13
N GLU A 114 6.19 20.34 1.42
CA GLU A 114 5.12 21.33 1.24
C GLU A 114 4.96 21.80 -0.21
N MET A 115 6.06 21.87 -0.96
CA MET A 115 6.04 22.33 -2.37
C MET A 115 5.35 21.35 -3.34
N ARG A 116 5.10 20.09 -2.93
CA ARG A 116 4.42 19.09 -3.77
C ARG A 116 2.90 19.06 -3.65
N LYS A 117 2.29 19.74 -2.67
CA LYS A 117 0.82 19.86 -2.55
C LYS A 117 0.23 21.00 -3.39
N LYS A 118 1.05 21.76 -4.14
CA LYS A 118 0.65 22.98 -4.85
C LYS A 118 0.79 22.92 -6.39
N LYS A 119 0.78 21.73 -6.98
CA LYS A 119 0.74 21.56 -8.44
C LYS A 119 -0.33 20.57 -8.86
#